data_AF-A0A059X7K3-F1
#
_entry.id   AF-A0A059X7K3-F1
#
_cell.length_a   1.000
_cell.length_b   1.000
_cell.length_c   1.000
_cell.angle_alpha   90.00
_cell.angle_beta   90.00
_cell.angle_gamma   90.00
#
_symmetry.space_group_name_H-M   'P 1'
#
loop_
_entity.id
_entity.type
_entity.pdbx_description
1 polymer ?
#
loop_
_entity_poly.entity_id
_entity_poly.type
_entity_poly.pdbx_seq_one_letter_code
_entity_poly.pdbx_strand_id
1 'polypeptide(L)'
;MVVASILGGQNDRHRDDPIASLLKAKLNTSWWWLPIGAAALYLLMAFLLGFKTIGLQYDESLNQHGAVHLLTSTEKPSFAYHRGSWIPLFGRYWPLMIIPYAGAVKHYVLVLPFAIFGTDAAVGRFASALLGAIGIWGIARFLQGE
;
A
#
# COMPACT_ATOMS: atom_id res chain seq x y z
N MET A 1 43.44 -57.53 -22.78
CA MET A 1 43.17 -56.69 -21.59
C MET A 1 42.00 -55.80 -21.98
N VAL A 2 40.73 -56.21 -21.76
CA VAL A 2 39.98 -56.12 -20.49
C VAL A 2 39.84 -54.64 -20.11
N VAL A 3 38.67 -53.98 -19.99
CA VAL A 3 37.27 -54.40 -19.83
C VAL A 3 36.37 -53.14 -19.82
N ALA A 4 35.07 -53.33 -20.13
CA ALA A 4 33.89 -52.57 -19.68
C ALA A 4 33.66 -51.12 -20.14
N SER A 5 32.43 -50.62 -20.27
CA SER A 5 31.09 -51.20 -20.21
C SER A 5 30.10 -50.05 -20.38
N ILE A 6 29.17 -50.19 -21.31
CA ILE A 6 27.71 -50.06 -21.11
C ILE A 6 27.27 -48.93 -20.16
N LEU A 7 26.63 -47.91 -20.74
CA LEU A 7 25.38 -47.24 -20.33
C LEU A 7 25.33 -45.89 -21.07
N GLY A 8 24.79 -45.75 -22.29
CA GLY A 8 23.70 -46.51 -22.87
C GLY A 8 22.36 -46.07 -22.26
N GLY A 9 21.95 -44.83 -22.57
CA GLY A 9 20.54 -44.43 -22.52
C GLY A 9 20.02 -43.95 -21.17
N GLN A 10 20.40 -42.74 -20.76
CA GLN A 10 19.45 -41.89 -20.01
C GLN A 10 18.42 -41.37 -21.02
N ASN A 11 17.49 -42.27 -21.34
CA ASN A 11 16.30 -42.00 -22.10
C ASN A 11 15.45 -41.02 -21.28
N ASP A 12 15.42 -39.78 -21.77
CA ASP A 12 14.51 -38.69 -21.41
C ASP A 12 13.05 -39.10 -21.55
N ARG A 13 12.58 -40.01 -20.70
CA ARG A 13 11.16 -40.14 -20.42
C ARG A 13 10.78 -39.04 -19.45
N HIS A 14 10.70 -37.85 -20.03
CA HIS A 14 9.81 -36.77 -19.62
C HIS A 14 8.39 -37.38 -19.59
N ARG A 15 8.08 -38.10 -18.52
CA ARG A 15 6.72 -38.53 -18.23
C ARG A 15 6.07 -37.26 -17.75
N ASP A 16 5.45 -36.55 -18.69
CA ASP A 16 4.51 -35.48 -18.40
C ASP A 16 3.36 -36.13 -17.67
N ASP A 17 3.53 -36.35 -16.36
CA ASP A 17 2.52 -36.99 -15.53
C ASP A 17 1.28 -36.10 -15.64
N PRO A 18 0.21 -36.54 -16.34
CA PRO A 18 -0.93 -35.68 -16.63
C PRO A 18 -1.61 -35.25 -15.32
N ILE A 19 -1.43 -36.04 -14.26
CA ILE A 19 -1.91 -35.75 -12.91
C ILE A 19 -1.07 -34.64 -12.26
N ALA A 20 0.26 -34.62 -12.45
CA ALA A 20 1.13 -33.59 -11.90
C ALA A 20 0.95 -32.24 -12.62
N SER A 21 0.73 -32.27 -13.94
CA SER A 21 0.42 -31.07 -14.72
C SER A 21 -1.00 -30.55 -14.43
N LEU A 22 -1.99 -31.41 -14.22
CA LEU A 22 -3.34 -31.01 -13.77
C LEU A 22 -3.35 -30.47 -12.34
N LEU A 23 -2.57 -31.06 -11.42
CA LEU A 23 -2.42 -30.54 -10.06
C LEU A 23 -1.70 -29.19 -10.06
N LYS A 24 -0.62 -29.03 -10.83
CA LYS A 24 0.06 -27.74 -11.02
C LYS A 24 -0.87 -26.71 -11.67
N ALA A 25 -1.64 -27.08 -12.69
CA ALA A 25 -2.60 -26.18 -13.34
C ALA A 25 -3.75 -25.76 -12.39
N LYS A 26 -4.28 -26.67 -11.57
CA LYS A 26 -5.27 -26.35 -10.54
C LYS A 26 -4.70 -25.50 -9.40
N LEU A 27 -3.47 -25.78 -8.96
CA LEU A 27 -2.78 -24.98 -7.94
C LEU A 27 -2.45 -23.58 -8.45
N ASN A 28 -2.04 -23.44 -9.72
CA ASN A 28 -1.63 -22.16 -10.30
C ASN A 28 -2.82 -21.24 -10.66
N THR A 29 -4.02 -21.82 -10.92
CA THR A 29 -5.20 -21.05 -11.33
C THR A 29 -6.01 -20.48 -10.15
N SER A 30 -5.72 -20.88 -8.90
CA SER A 30 -6.54 -20.54 -7.73
C SER A 30 -5.88 -19.58 -6.73
N TRP A 31 -4.75 -18.95 -7.04
CA TRP A 31 -4.05 -18.10 -6.05
C TRP A 31 -4.18 -16.60 -6.32
N TRP A 32 -4.84 -16.22 -7.42
CA TRP A 32 -5.06 -14.81 -7.78
C TRP A 32 -6.07 -14.08 -6.86
N TRP A 33 -6.95 -14.82 -6.18
CA TRP A 33 -7.92 -14.25 -5.24
C TRP A 33 -7.35 -14.08 -3.82
N LEU A 34 -6.21 -14.69 -3.47
CA LEU A 34 -5.58 -14.54 -2.17
C LEU A 34 -5.20 -13.08 -1.85
N PRO A 35 -4.56 -12.31 -2.76
CA PRO A 35 -4.29 -10.89 -2.55
C PRO A 35 -5.55 -10.08 -2.29
N ILE A 36 -6.63 -10.38 -3.02
CA ILE A 36 -7.92 -9.70 -2.89
C ILE A 36 -8.54 -10.02 -1.53
N GLY A 37 -8.53 -11.28 -1.11
CA GLY A 37 -9.01 -11.72 0.20
C GLY A 37 -8.24 -11.06 1.35
N ALA A 38 -6.91 -10.97 1.25
CA ALA A 38 -6.08 -10.31 2.25
C ALA A 38 -6.36 -8.79 2.35
N ALA A 39 -6.47 -8.11 1.20
CA ALA A 39 -6.82 -6.69 1.15
C ALA A 39 -8.24 -6.44 1.72
N ALA A 40 -9.21 -7.28 1.38
CA ALA A 40 -10.58 -7.18 1.89
C ALA A 40 -10.65 -7.41 3.40
N LEU A 41 -9.94 -8.43 3.91
CA LEU A 41 -9.85 -8.70 5.34
C LEU A 41 -9.20 -7.52 6.09
N TYR A 42 -8.13 -6.96 5.53
CA TYR A 42 -7.50 -5.76 6.09
C TYR A 42 -8.46 -4.57 6.17
N LEU A 43 -9.20 -4.29 5.09
CA LEU A 43 -10.19 -3.21 5.08
C LEU A 43 -11.30 -3.44 6.09
N LEU A 44 -11.78 -4.68 6.24
CA LEU A 44 -12.77 -5.04 7.24
C LEU A 44 -12.25 -4.78 8.66
N MET A 45 -11.01 -5.19 8.96
CA MET A 45 -10.39 -4.92 10.25
C MET A 45 -10.20 -3.42 10.50
N ALA A 46 -9.72 -2.68 9.49
CA ALA A 46 -9.56 -1.23 9.57
C ALA A 46 -10.90 -0.53 9.82
N PHE A 47 -11.97 -0.98 9.19
CA PHE A 47 -13.32 -0.47 9.41
C PHE A 47 -13.81 -0.74 10.85
N LEU A 48 -13.75 -2.00 11.29
CA LEU A 48 -14.25 -2.43 12.60
C LEU A 48 -13.49 -1.82 13.79
N LEU A 49 -12.22 -1.49 13.61
CA LEU A 49 -11.36 -0.98 14.68
C LEU A 49 -11.13 0.53 14.58
N GLY A 50 -10.84 1.04 13.38
CA GLY A 50 -10.41 2.42 13.17
C GLY A 50 -11.54 3.45 13.14
N PHE A 51 -12.77 3.06 12.82
CA PHE A 51 -13.89 4.01 12.66
C PHE A 51 -14.75 4.19 13.92
N LYS A 52 -14.39 3.52 15.02
CA LYS A 52 -15.18 3.57 16.27
C LYS A 52 -15.01 4.86 17.07
N THR A 53 -13.93 5.61 16.87
CA THR A 53 -13.64 6.80 17.66
C THR A 53 -14.19 8.06 17.03
N ILE A 54 -14.96 8.83 17.82
CA ILE A 54 -15.45 10.15 17.44
C ILE A 54 -14.28 11.14 17.55
N GLY A 55 -14.04 11.92 16.50
CA GLY A 55 -12.96 12.90 16.44
C GLY A 55 -11.61 12.35 15.97
N LEU A 56 -10.62 13.23 15.92
CA LEU A 56 -9.25 12.91 15.51
C LEU A 56 -8.42 12.48 16.71
N GLN A 57 -7.71 11.36 16.57
CA GLN A 57 -6.61 11.04 17.47
C GLN A 57 -5.43 11.98 17.23
N TYR A 58 -4.55 12.14 18.23
CA TYR A 58 -3.42 13.06 18.14
C TYR A 58 -2.58 12.83 16.87
N ASP A 59 -2.17 11.58 16.61
CA ASP A 59 -1.37 11.26 15.43
C ASP A 59 -2.16 11.40 14.12
N GLU A 60 -3.49 11.18 14.13
CA GLU A 60 -4.33 11.44 12.97
C GLU A 60 -4.36 12.94 12.64
N SER A 61 -4.50 13.79 13.66
CA SER A 61 -4.51 15.24 13.47
C SER A 61 -3.19 15.73 12.88
N LEU A 62 -2.07 15.20 13.38
CA LEU A 62 -0.73 15.54 12.91
C LEU A 62 -0.50 15.07 11.46
N ASN A 63 -1.07 13.92 11.08
CA ASN A 63 -0.92 13.38 9.72
C ASN A 63 -1.93 13.93 8.69
N GLN A 64 -3.00 14.60 9.13
CA GLN A 64 -4.06 15.09 8.25
C GLN A 64 -4.04 16.62 8.11
N HIS A 65 -3.55 17.35 9.11
CA HIS A 65 -3.64 18.81 9.18
C HIS A 65 -3.02 19.55 7.99
N GLY A 66 -1.95 19.01 7.40
CA GLY A 66 -1.25 19.67 6.31
C GLY A 66 -2.03 19.54 5.00
N ALA A 67 -2.76 18.44 4.81
CA ALA A 67 -3.67 18.29 3.68
C ALA A 67 -4.84 19.28 3.79
N VAL A 68 -5.39 19.46 4.99
CA VAL A 68 -6.44 20.45 5.25
C VAL A 68 -5.92 21.86 4.99
N HIS A 69 -4.73 22.21 5.49
CA HIS A 69 -4.10 23.52 5.24
C HIS A 69 -3.87 23.78 3.75
N LEU A 70 -3.41 22.75 3.02
CA LEU A 70 -3.31 22.76 1.55
C LEU A 70 -4.66 22.86 0.84
N LEU A 71 -5.80 22.85 1.51
CA LEU A 71 -7.10 23.14 0.90
C LEU A 71 -7.65 24.50 1.34
N THR A 72 -7.37 24.92 2.58
CA THR A 72 -8.05 26.05 3.20
C THR A 72 -7.24 27.34 3.25
N SER A 73 -5.90 27.28 3.20
CA SER A 73 -5.06 28.47 3.37
C SER A 73 -3.91 28.53 2.36
N THR A 74 -3.45 29.74 2.08
CA THR A 74 -2.22 30.01 1.33
C THR A 74 -1.08 30.48 2.21
N GLU A 75 -1.37 30.80 3.47
CA GLU A 75 -0.41 31.36 4.42
C GLU A 75 0.50 30.29 5.01
N LYS A 76 1.55 30.74 5.71
CA LYS A 76 2.42 29.83 6.44
C LYS A 76 1.64 29.25 7.63
N PRO A 77 1.58 27.91 7.80
CA PRO A 77 0.88 27.32 8.93
C PRO A 77 1.57 27.69 10.25
N SER A 78 0.76 28.05 11.25
CA SER A 78 1.23 28.36 12.61
C SER A 78 1.89 27.16 13.30
N PHE A 79 1.55 25.95 12.87
CA PHE A 79 2.07 24.67 13.35
C PHE A 79 3.32 24.18 12.58
N ALA A 80 3.95 25.02 11.75
CA ALA A 80 5.18 24.66 11.08
C ALA A 80 6.34 24.46 12.10
N TYR A 81 6.64 23.21 12.45
CA TYR A 81 7.58 22.83 13.52
C TYR A 81 9.00 23.40 13.35
N HIS A 82 9.53 23.43 12.11
CA HIS A 82 10.91 23.87 11.84
C HIS A 82 11.00 24.85 10.67
N ARG A 83 12.02 25.72 10.70
CA ARG A 83 12.43 26.52 9.53
C ARG A 83 12.75 25.56 8.39
N GLY A 84 12.01 25.66 7.28
CA GLY A 84 12.16 24.78 6.11
C GLY A 84 11.23 23.57 6.05
N SER A 85 10.42 23.30 7.09
CA SER A 85 9.39 22.24 7.01
C SER A 85 8.29 22.55 5.99
N TRP A 86 8.09 23.83 5.69
CA TRP A 86 7.19 24.35 4.67
C TRP A 86 7.93 25.36 3.80
N ILE A 87 7.77 25.25 2.48
CA ILE A 87 8.42 26.12 1.51
C ILE A 87 7.39 26.95 0.74
N PRO A 88 7.64 28.26 0.53
CA PRO A 88 6.79 29.07 -0.32
C PRO A 88 7.08 28.77 -1.79
N LEU A 89 6.10 28.24 -2.52
CA LEU A 89 6.13 28.02 -3.97
C LEU A 89 4.79 28.43 -4.59
N PHE A 90 4.83 29.13 -5.72
CA PHE A 90 3.63 29.56 -6.46
C PHE A 90 2.61 30.33 -5.59
N GLY A 91 3.09 31.19 -4.69
CA GLY A 91 2.22 31.98 -3.81
C GLY A 91 1.57 31.17 -2.68
N ARG A 92 2.04 29.94 -2.43
CA ARG A 92 1.50 29.04 -1.40
C ARG A 92 2.59 28.35 -0.60
N TYR A 93 2.29 27.95 0.64
CA TYR A 93 3.20 27.13 1.44
C TYR A 93 2.94 25.64 1.22
N TRP A 94 3.99 24.92 0.82
CA TRP A 94 3.98 23.50 0.53
C TRP A 94 4.73 22.73 1.62
N PRO A 95 4.15 21.66 2.20
CA PRO A 95 4.81 20.88 3.23
C PRO A 95 5.90 20.01 2.62
N LEU A 96 7.11 20.07 3.16
CA LEU A 96 8.17 19.10 2.86
C LEU A 96 8.19 17.98 3.92
N MET A 97 7.95 18.35 5.17
CA MET A 97 7.96 17.45 6.32
C MET A 97 6.77 17.74 7.23
N ILE A 98 6.21 16.68 7.80
CA ILE A 98 5.16 16.75 8.82
C ILE A 98 5.82 17.04 10.18
N ILE A 99 6.84 16.26 10.48
CA ILE A 99 7.74 16.33 11.66
C ILE A 99 9.17 16.03 11.19
N PRO A 100 10.23 16.27 11.99
CA PRO A 100 11.63 16.22 11.51
C PRO A 100 12.10 14.97 10.77
N TYR A 101 11.39 13.85 10.95
CA TYR A 101 11.73 12.55 10.38
C TYR A 101 10.60 11.95 9.52
N ALA A 102 9.49 12.67 9.29
CA ALA A 102 8.38 12.19 8.48
C ALA A 102 8.10 13.15 7.32
N GLY A 103 8.24 12.64 6.09
CA GLY A 103 7.97 13.40 4.87
C GLY A 103 6.48 13.70 4.67
N ALA A 104 6.19 14.74 3.89
CA ALA A 104 4.83 15.22 3.66
C ALA A 104 4.02 14.44 2.60
N VAL A 105 4.51 13.30 2.11
CA VAL A 105 3.84 12.49 1.06
C VAL A 105 2.38 12.20 1.41
N LYS A 106 2.11 11.86 2.67
CA LYS A 106 0.75 11.57 3.16
C LYS A 106 -0.18 12.78 3.03
N HIS A 107 0.30 14.00 3.25
CA HIS A 107 -0.50 15.20 3.04
C HIS A 107 -0.96 15.31 1.58
N TYR A 108 -0.06 15.10 0.63
CA TYR A 108 -0.39 15.16 -0.80
C TYR A 108 -1.38 14.09 -1.23
N VAL A 109 -1.25 12.87 -0.71
CA VAL A 109 -2.20 11.79 -0.97
C VAL A 109 -3.59 12.12 -0.44
N LEU A 110 -3.68 12.77 0.72
CA LEU A 110 -4.95 13.11 1.37
C LEU A 110 -5.65 14.35 0.80
N VAL A 111 -4.94 15.23 0.09
CA VAL A 111 -5.52 16.44 -0.54
C VAL A 111 -6.68 16.07 -1.45
N LEU A 112 -6.53 15.06 -2.31
CA LEU A 112 -7.54 14.70 -3.29
C LEU A 112 -8.83 14.12 -2.64
N PRO A 113 -8.75 13.10 -1.76
CA PRO A 113 -9.93 12.63 -1.02
C PRO A 113 -10.63 13.74 -0.23
N PHE A 114 -9.88 14.62 0.43
CA PHE A 114 -10.47 15.73 1.19
C PHE A 114 -11.11 16.79 0.30
N ALA A 115 -10.58 17.04 -0.90
CA ALA A 115 -11.21 17.94 -1.86
C ALA A 115 -12.56 17.40 -2.38
N ILE A 116 -12.69 16.08 -2.53
CA ILE A 116 -13.89 15.44 -3.09
C ILE A 116 -14.96 15.18 -2.02
N PHE A 117 -14.56 14.63 -0.87
CA PHE A 117 -15.47 14.12 0.16
C PHE A 117 -15.52 14.99 1.43
N GLY A 118 -14.72 16.05 1.49
CA GLY A 118 -14.59 16.92 2.67
C GLY A 118 -13.49 16.48 3.64
N THR A 119 -13.14 17.36 4.57
CA THR A 119 -12.00 17.21 5.51
C THR A 119 -12.37 16.45 6.79
N ASP A 120 -13.17 15.39 6.67
CA ASP A 120 -13.61 14.59 7.81
C ASP A 120 -12.59 13.52 8.21
N ALA A 121 -12.51 13.19 9.51
CA ALA A 121 -11.64 12.13 10.02
C ALA A 121 -11.91 10.78 9.36
N ALA A 122 -13.18 10.46 9.09
CA ALA A 122 -13.59 9.23 8.42
C ALA A 122 -13.03 9.14 7.00
N VAL A 123 -12.99 10.26 6.26
CA VAL A 123 -12.39 10.31 4.92
C VAL A 123 -10.89 10.04 5.01
N GLY A 124 -10.19 10.65 5.98
CA GLY A 124 -8.76 10.45 6.17
C GLY A 124 -8.40 9.02 6.56
N ARG A 125 -9.21 8.39 7.41
CA ARG A 125 -9.09 6.97 7.80
C ARG A 125 -9.35 6.04 6.62
N PHE A 126 -10.40 6.32 5.84
CA PHE A 126 -10.74 5.52 4.67
C PHE A 126 -9.64 5.58 3.60
N ALA A 127 -9.15 6.77 3.27
CA ALA A 127 -8.05 6.94 2.34
C ALA A 127 -6.77 6.24 2.82
N SER A 128 -6.46 6.31 4.11
CA SER A 128 -5.30 5.61 4.70
C SER A 128 -5.46 4.09 4.63
N ALA A 129 -6.66 3.56 4.92
CA ALA A 129 -6.96 2.14 4.81
C ALA A 129 -6.91 1.66 3.35
N LEU A 130 -7.41 2.43 2.39
CA LEU A 130 -7.28 2.10 0.97
C LEU A 130 -5.81 2.02 0.55
N LEU A 131 -4.97 2.97 0.97
CA LEU A 131 -3.55 2.94 0.65
C LEU A 131 -2.85 1.70 1.24
N GLY A 132 -3.19 1.32 2.47
CA GLY A 132 -2.72 0.07 3.08
C GLY A 132 -3.16 -1.17 2.29
N ALA A 133 -4.41 -1.23 1.86
CA ALA A 133 -4.95 -2.33 1.06
C ALA A 133 -4.26 -2.44 -0.31
N ILE A 134 -4.01 -1.30 -0.97
CA ILE A 134 -3.24 -1.23 -2.22
C ILE A 134 -1.81 -1.74 -2.00
N GLY A 135 -1.18 -1.38 -0.88
CA GLY A 135 0.16 -1.87 -0.52
C GLY A 135 0.21 -3.39 -0.35
N ILE A 136 -0.75 -3.96 0.39
CA ILE A 136 -0.86 -5.42 0.58
C ILE A 136 -1.04 -6.12 -0.77
N TRP A 137 -1.98 -5.62 -1.58
CA TRP A 137 -2.23 -6.17 -2.91
C TRP A 137 -1.01 -6.06 -3.82
N GLY A 138 -0.34 -4.91 -3.84
CA GLY A 138 0.84 -4.65 -4.67
C GLY A 138 2.01 -5.55 -4.33
N ILE A 139 2.32 -5.73 -3.03
CA ILE A 139 3.35 -6.66 -2.57
C ILE A 139 3.01 -8.09 -2.98
N ALA A 140 1.77 -8.52 -2.76
CA ALA A 140 1.35 -9.87 -3.11
C ALA A 140 1.41 -10.13 -4.63
N ARG A 141 1.10 -9.12 -5.46
CA ARG A 141 1.25 -9.21 -6.92
C ARG A 141 2.71 -9.24 -7.36
N PHE A 142 3.59 -8.48 -6.70
CA PHE A 142 5.02 -8.51 -6.95
C PHE A 142 5.60 -9.90 -6.69
N LEU A 143 5.27 -10.51 -5.54
CA LEU A 143 5.73 -11.86 -5.18
C LEU A 143 5.17 -12.99 -6.07
N GLN A 144 4.07 -12.75 -6.77
CA GLN A 144 3.49 -13.70 -7.73
C GLN A 144 4.02 -13.54 -9.15
N GLY A 145 4.73 -12.45 -9.44
CA GLY A 145 5.28 -12.13 -10.75
C GLY A 145 6.70 -12.62 -10.98
N GLU A 146 7.33 -13.20 -9.95
CA GLU A 146 8.63 -13.90 -9.99
C GLU A 146 8.41 -15.43 -10.03
#